data_AF-A0A832Y0K6-F1
#
_entry.id   AF-A0A832Y0K6-F1
#
_cell.length_a   1.000
_cell.length_b   1.000
_cell.length_c   1.000
_cell.angle_alpha   90.00
_cell.angle_beta   90.00
_cell.angle_gamma   90.00
#
_symmetry.space_group_name_H-M   'P 1'
#
loop_
_entity.id
_entity.type
_entity.pdbx_description
1 polymer ?
#
loop_
_entity_poly.entity_id
_entity_poly.type
_entity_poly.pdbx_seq_one_letter_code
_entity_poly.pdbx_strand_id
1 'polypeptide(L)'
;MYPLRKGLLVVLTICLFLPLSPAEDPVYRVDGLPDGLHFVTGASYEITLTASNYSAISAVNITVTNGTLSETIEFTADVQQLVLSSSNDGWIFNWQAPEESFELGEGEAELSIIFEDQDGGIWSTYNSVLRPPAIDVHHEPGVPQWALSMAWTGASLTVVLTVIGAIVLRRDRLT
;
A
#
# COMPACT_ATOMS: atom_id res chain seq x y z
N MET A 1 51.76 11.62 -37.34
CA MET A 1 51.06 10.60 -36.53
C MET A 1 51.46 10.57 -35.03
N TYR A 2 52.07 11.63 -34.47
CA TYR A 2 52.44 11.70 -33.04
C TYR A 2 51.53 12.51 -32.09
N PRO A 3 50.76 13.55 -32.52
CA PRO A 3 49.98 14.36 -31.57
C PRO A 3 48.69 13.66 -31.14
N LEU A 4 48.09 12.86 -32.02
CA LEU A 4 46.85 12.11 -31.76
C LEU A 4 47.01 11.08 -30.64
N ARG A 5 48.19 10.44 -30.55
CA ARG A 5 48.52 9.42 -29.55
C ARG A 5 48.70 10.01 -28.14
N LYS A 6 49.19 11.26 -28.05
CA LYS A 6 49.32 12.00 -26.79
C LYS A 6 47.97 12.52 -26.29
N GLY A 7 47.12 13.04 -27.20
CA GLY A 7 45.76 13.45 -26.87
C GLY A 7 44.91 12.29 -26.34
N LEU A 8 45.00 11.12 -26.97
CA LEU A 8 44.28 9.91 -26.53
C LEU A 8 44.70 9.46 -25.12
N LEU A 9 46.00 9.55 -24.80
CA LEU A 9 46.54 9.20 -23.49
C LEU A 9 46.04 10.16 -22.39
N VAL A 10 45.96 11.45 -22.69
CA VAL A 10 45.44 12.48 -21.76
C VAL A 10 43.96 12.26 -21.45
N VAL A 11 43.15 11.96 -22.47
CA VAL A 11 41.72 11.65 -22.30
C VAL A 11 41.52 10.38 -21.48
N LEU A 12 42.32 9.34 -21.73
CA LEU A 12 42.27 8.08 -20.97
C LEU A 12 42.62 8.30 -19.49
N THR A 13 43.65 9.12 -19.20
CA THR A 13 44.01 9.47 -17.82
C THR A 13 42.94 10.30 -17.13
N ILE A 14 42.29 11.24 -17.82
CA ILE A 14 41.20 12.04 -17.22
C ILE A 14 40.02 11.14 -16.88
N CYS A 15 39.69 10.15 -17.71
CA CYS A 15 38.61 9.19 -17.43
C CYS A 15 38.94 8.25 -16.26
N LEU A 16 40.21 7.89 -16.06
CA LEU A 16 40.66 7.07 -14.92
C LEU A 16 40.65 7.84 -13.59
N PHE A 17 40.70 9.17 -13.63
CA PHE A 17 40.64 10.05 -12.45
C PHE A 17 39.26 10.68 -12.23
N LEU A 18 38.25 10.34 -13.05
CA LEU A 18 36.88 10.66 -12.69
C LEU A 18 36.58 9.87 -11.41
N PRO A 19 36.19 10.54 -10.31
CA PRO A 19 35.69 9.82 -9.16
C PRO A 19 34.50 9.02 -9.65
N LEU A 20 34.62 7.69 -9.71
CA LEU A 20 33.46 6.83 -9.62
C LEU A 20 32.93 7.08 -8.22
N SER A 21 32.14 8.13 -8.05
CA SER A 21 31.28 8.26 -6.88
C SER A 21 30.46 6.98 -6.90
N PRO A 22 30.58 6.09 -5.90
CA PRO A 22 29.51 5.13 -5.70
C PRO A 22 28.28 5.99 -5.43
N ALA A 23 27.45 6.16 -6.46
CA ALA A 23 26.07 6.56 -6.25
C ALA A 23 25.40 5.34 -5.63
N GLU A 24 25.71 5.09 -4.36
CA GLU A 24 24.98 4.16 -3.54
C GLU A 24 23.61 4.80 -3.38
N ASP A 25 22.65 4.42 -4.23
CA ASP A 25 21.32 4.98 -4.16
C ASP A 25 20.75 4.73 -2.75
N PRO A 26 20.13 5.74 -2.12
CA PRO A 26 19.55 5.57 -0.80
C PRO A 26 18.39 4.58 -0.87
N VAL A 27 18.62 3.36 -0.41
CA VAL A 27 17.59 2.31 -0.36
C VAL A 27 17.08 2.21 1.07
N TYR A 28 15.77 2.32 1.23
CA TYR A 28 15.08 2.15 2.49
C TYR A 28 13.86 1.24 2.32
N ARG A 29 13.40 0.67 3.42
CA ARG A 29 12.22 -0.18 3.47
C ARG A 29 11.40 0.14 4.71
N VAL A 30 10.09 0.23 4.50
CA VAL A 30 9.07 0.46 5.53
C VAL A 30 8.19 -0.78 5.57
N ASP A 31 8.18 -1.48 6.69
CA ASP A 31 7.37 -2.67 6.94
C ASP A 31 6.40 -2.42 8.09
N GLY A 32 5.34 -3.24 8.18
CA GLY A 32 4.38 -3.19 9.29
C GLY A 32 3.20 -2.23 9.08
N LEU A 33 3.06 -1.69 7.88
CA LEU A 33 1.87 -0.91 7.50
C LEU A 33 0.62 -1.83 7.37
N PRO A 34 -0.59 -1.28 7.58
CA PRO A 34 -1.84 -2.01 7.41
C PRO A 34 -2.00 -2.63 6.01
N ASP A 35 -2.69 -3.76 5.93
CA ASP A 35 -2.96 -4.45 4.67
C ASP A 35 -3.71 -3.55 3.68
N GLY A 36 -3.17 -3.41 2.47
CA GLY A 36 -3.75 -2.52 1.45
C GLY A 36 -3.78 -1.04 1.85
N LEU A 37 -3.07 -0.66 2.92
CA LEU A 37 -3.12 0.64 3.57
C LEU A 37 -4.49 0.97 4.17
N HIS A 38 -5.29 -0.04 4.51
CA HIS A 38 -6.58 0.12 5.20
C HIS A 38 -6.43 -0.22 6.68
N PHE A 39 -6.54 0.77 7.55
CA PHE A 39 -6.44 0.56 8.98
C PHE A 39 -7.79 0.18 9.60
N VAL A 40 -7.73 -0.63 10.64
CA VAL A 40 -8.82 -0.84 11.60
C VAL A 40 -8.81 0.27 12.65
N THR A 41 -9.96 0.87 12.93
CA THR A 41 -10.16 1.93 13.95
C THR A 41 -9.62 1.50 15.31
N GLY A 42 -8.83 2.37 15.96
CA GLY A 42 -8.20 2.12 17.27
C GLY A 42 -7.11 1.05 17.30
N ALA A 43 -6.78 0.43 16.16
CA ALA A 43 -5.73 -0.58 16.10
C ALA A 43 -4.33 0.06 16.09
N SER A 44 -3.37 -0.65 16.68
CA SER A 44 -1.97 -0.26 16.70
C SER A 44 -1.15 -1.10 15.72
N TYR A 45 -0.26 -0.45 14.99
CA TYR A 45 0.62 -1.05 14.00
C TYR A 45 2.08 -0.77 14.39
N GLU A 46 2.86 -1.82 14.53
CA GLU A 46 4.31 -1.72 14.71
C GLU A 46 4.95 -1.57 13.33
N ILE A 47 5.61 -0.43 13.11
CA ILE A 47 6.26 -0.09 11.84
C ILE A 47 7.76 -0.19 12.03
N THR A 48 8.41 -0.94 11.13
CA THR A 48 9.85 -1.15 11.12
C THR A 48 10.47 -0.44 9.92
N LEU A 49 11.52 0.35 10.18
CA LEU A 49 12.28 1.07 9.18
C LEU A 49 13.68 0.48 9.08
N THR A 50 14.06 0.10 7.85
CA THR A 50 15.41 -0.38 7.54
C THR A 50 16.00 0.43 6.39
N ALA A 51 17.31 0.63 6.42
CA ALA A 51 18.04 1.43 5.43
C ALA A 51 19.31 0.70 5.01
N SER A 52 19.79 0.95 3.79
CA SER A 52 21.03 0.39 3.28
C SER A 52 22.26 0.96 3.98
N ASN A 53 22.21 2.24 4.40
CA ASN A 53 23.31 2.92 5.06
C ASN A 53 22.83 3.72 6.28
N TYR A 54 22.80 3.04 7.43
CA TYR A 54 22.46 3.65 8.72
C TYR A 54 23.41 4.77 9.14
N SER A 55 24.69 4.65 8.81
CA SER A 55 25.70 5.63 9.24
C SER A 55 25.51 6.99 8.58
N ALA A 56 24.85 7.05 7.41
CA ALA A 56 24.52 8.30 6.74
C ALA A 56 23.30 9.01 7.37
N ILE A 57 22.53 8.33 8.22
CA ILE A 57 21.27 8.86 8.76
C ILE A 57 21.50 9.35 10.20
N SER A 58 21.31 10.64 10.42
CA SER A 58 21.47 11.26 11.74
C SER A 58 20.20 11.16 12.59
N ALA A 59 19.04 11.30 11.97
CA ALA A 59 17.73 11.22 12.60
C ALA A 59 16.67 10.79 11.59
N VAL A 60 15.56 10.29 12.12
CA VAL A 60 14.35 9.98 11.33
C VAL A 60 13.19 10.74 11.92
N ASN A 61 12.62 11.63 11.13
CA ASN A 61 11.49 12.47 11.52
C ASN A 61 10.21 11.88 10.92
N ILE A 62 9.28 11.50 11.78
CA ILE A 62 8.03 10.84 11.42
C ILE A 62 6.91 11.79 11.79
N THR A 63 6.01 12.06 10.85
CA THR A 63 4.82 12.89 11.06
C THR A 63 3.59 12.18 10.55
N VAL A 64 2.49 12.30 11.27
CA VAL A 64 1.19 11.79 10.86
C VAL A 64 0.10 12.83 11.02
N THR A 65 -0.84 12.92 10.07
CA THR A 65 -1.97 13.86 10.18
C THR A 65 -3.08 13.37 11.11
N ASN A 66 -3.25 12.06 11.24
CA ASN A 66 -4.29 11.42 12.04
C ASN A 66 -3.75 10.17 12.76
N GLY A 67 -4.22 9.98 14.00
CA GLY A 67 -3.74 8.92 14.89
C GLY A 67 -2.60 9.40 15.79
N THR A 68 -1.98 8.47 16.50
CA THR A 68 -0.96 8.75 17.52
C THR A 68 0.27 7.89 17.30
N LEU A 69 1.45 8.50 17.37
CA LEU A 69 2.75 7.86 17.26
C LEU A 69 3.34 7.58 18.65
N SER A 70 4.07 6.47 18.78
CA SER A 70 4.84 6.16 19.98
C SER A 70 6.05 5.31 19.64
N GLU A 71 7.14 5.43 20.39
CA GLU A 71 8.28 4.50 20.30
C GLU A 71 7.94 3.13 20.91
N THR A 72 6.94 3.09 21.79
CA THR A 72 6.56 1.90 22.54
C THR A 72 5.11 1.53 22.25
N ILE A 73 4.65 0.43 22.84
CA ILE A 73 3.24 0.01 22.79
C ILE A 73 2.33 0.88 23.68
N GLU A 74 2.89 1.79 24.48
CA GLU A 74 2.13 2.74 25.28
C GLU A 74 2.01 4.06 24.53
N PHE A 75 0.77 4.49 24.29
CA PHE A 75 0.48 5.72 23.56
C PHE A 75 0.21 6.87 24.54
N THR A 76 0.87 8.00 24.29
CA THR A 76 0.51 9.29 24.91
C THR A 76 -0.44 9.99 23.96
N ALA A 77 -1.52 10.59 24.46
CA ALA A 77 -2.52 11.22 23.61
C ALA A 77 -1.92 12.28 22.65
N ASP A 78 -2.35 12.24 21.39
CA ASP A 78 -2.15 13.26 20.36
C ASP A 78 -0.70 13.52 19.92
N VAL A 79 0.17 12.51 19.99
CA VAL A 79 1.53 12.61 19.44
C VAL A 79 1.49 12.41 17.92
N GLN A 80 1.57 13.51 17.17
CA GLN A 80 1.53 13.51 15.70
C GLN A 80 2.93 13.58 15.05
N GLN A 81 3.97 13.80 15.85
CA GLN A 81 5.35 13.84 15.38
C GLN A 81 6.25 13.06 16.33
N LEU A 82 7.13 12.25 15.76
CA LEU A 82 8.13 11.46 16.47
C LEU A 82 9.48 11.59 15.78
N VAL A 83 10.53 11.88 16.54
CA VAL A 83 11.90 12.00 16.01
C VAL A 83 12.76 10.94 16.65
N LEU A 84 13.25 10.01 15.84
CA LEU A 84 14.12 8.92 16.28
C LEU A 84 15.57 9.29 15.98
N SER A 85 16.44 9.11 16.97
CA SER A 85 17.88 9.31 16.80
C SER A 85 18.50 8.25 15.88
N SER A 86 19.69 8.50 15.36
CA SER A 86 20.49 7.53 14.61
C SER A 86 20.51 6.15 15.27
N SER A 87 20.33 5.09 14.48
CA SER A 87 20.36 3.69 14.91
C SER A 87 21.19 2.87 13.95
N ASN A 88 21.85 1.81 14.43
CA ASN A 88 22.64 0.89 13.60
C ASN A 88 21.85 -0.34 13.14
N ASP A 89 20.71 -0.62 13.78
CA ASP A 89 19.90 -1.82 13.54
C ASP A 89 18.54 -1.49 12.89
N GLY A 90 18.34 -0.21 12.53
CA GLY A 90 17.06 0.33 12.07
C GLY A 90 16.22 0.92 13.19
N TRP A 91 14.99 1.30 12.84
CA TRP A 91 14.08 1.99 13.74
C TRP A 91 12.76 1.25 13.85
N ILE A 92 12.19 1.25 15.04
CA ILE A 92 10.88 0.67 15.30
C ILE A 92 10.06 1.75 16.00
N PHE A 93 8.85 1.95 15.52
CA PHE A 93 7.86 2.81 16.17
C PHE A 93 6.48 2.23 15.96
N ASN A 94 5.52 2.71 16.73
CA ASN A 94 4.14 2.29 16.70
C ASN A 94 3.27 3.45 16.26
N TRP A 95 2.31 3.15 15.40
CA TRP A 95 1.24 4.07 15.03
C TRP A 95 -0.10 3.48 15.45
N GLN A 96 -0.85 4.23 16.24
CA GLN A 96 -2.23 3.91 16.60
C GLN A 96 -3.17 4.68 15.68
N ALA A 97 -4.04 3.93 15.00
CA ALA A 97 -5.12 4.51 14.22
C ALA A 97 -6.07 5.30 15.13
N PRO A 98 -6.72 6.36 14.61
CA PRO A 98 -7.73 7.10 15.37
C PRO A 98 -8.78 6.17 15.99
N GLU A 99 -9.21 6.49 17.22
CA GLU A 99 -10.28 5.75 17.91
C GLU A 99 -11.67 6.15 17.38
N GLU A 100 -11.78 7.32 16.77
CA GLU A 100 -13.01 7.82 16.20
C GLU A 100 -13.32 7.16 14.85
N SER A 101 -14.60 6.92 14.60
CA SER A 101 -15.09 6.46 13.29
C SER A 101 -15.44 7.68 12.44
N PHE A 102 -14.94 7.72 11.21
CA PHE A 102 -15.16 8.81 10.27
C PHE A 102 -16.25 8.48 9.24
N GLU A 103 -16.86 9.52 8.66
CA GLU A 103 -17.76 9.37 7.52
C GLU A 103 -17.01 8.96 6.24
N LEU A 104 -17.75 8.57 5.20
CA LEU A 104 -17.16 8.05 3.98
C LEU A 104 -16.31 9.10 3.27
N GLY A 105 -15.02 8.80 3.09
CA GLY A 105 -14.05 9.70 2.47
C GLY A 105 -13.37 10.65 3.44
N GLU A 106 -13.64 10.54 4.74
CA GLU A 106 -12.93 11.24 5.81
C GLU A 106 -12.05 10.26 6.61
N GLY A 107 -11.15 10.77 7.45
CA GLY A 107 -10.33 9.95 8.35
C GLY A 107 -9.07 9.34 7.75
N GLU A 108 -8.62 9.83 6.59
CA GLU A 108 -7.30 9.45 6.05
C GLU A 108 -6.18 9.94 6.97
N ALA A 109 -5.15 9.11 7.16
CA ALA A 109 -3.94 9.46 7.87
C ALA A 109 -2.77 9.48 6.89
N GLU A 110 -2.19 10.66 6.67
CA GLU A 110 -1.00 10.82 5.86
C GLU A 110 0.22 10.63 6.76
N LEU A 111 0.97 9.55 6.52
CA LEU A 111 2.21 9.21 7.19
C LEU A 111 3.37 9.68 6.32
N SER A 112 4.18 10.59 6.85
CA SER A 112 5.43 11.05 6.24
C SER A 112 6.61 10.66 7.12
N ILE A 113 7.65 10.12 6.50
CA ILE A 113 8.90 9.72 7.15
C ILE A 113 10.04 10.36 6.38
N ILE A 114 10.83 11.17 7.05
CA ILE A 114 11.97 11.89 6.49
C ILE A 114 13.21 11.35 7.18
N PHE A 115 14.11 10.78 6.40
CA PHE A 115 15.44 10.37 6.85
C PHE A 115 16.37 11.57 6.68
N GLU A 116 16.92 12.07 7.77
CA GLU A 116 17.84 13.21 7.79
C GLU A 116 19.29 12.73 7.70
N ASP A 117 20.09 13.39 6.86
CA ASP A 117 21.53 13.15 6.70
C ASP A 117 22.33 13.76 7.88
N GLN A 118 23.61 13.42 8.01
CA GLN A 118 24.53 14.02 8.98
C GLN A 118 24.65 15.54 8.85
N ASP A 119 24.52 16.06 7.64
CA ASP A 119 24.61 17.49 7.36
C ASP A 119 23.27 18.24 7.56
N GLY A 120 22.23 17.56 8.06
CA GLY A 120 20.87 18.10 8.21
C GLY A 120 20.10 18.20 6.89
N GLY A 121 20.61 17.59 5.82
CA GLY A 121 19.92 17.44 4.55
C GLY A 121 18.90 16.29 4.59
N ILE A 122 18.09 16.16 3.54
CA ILE A 122 17.18 15.01 3.38
C ILE A 122 17.96 13.90 2.69
N TRP A 123 18.17 12.79 3.38
CA TRP A 123 18.74 11.57 2.82
C TRP A 123 17.70 10.82 1.97
N SER A 124 16.46 10.72 2.48
CA SER A 124 15.33 10.13 1.75
C SER A 124 13.99 10.53 2.38
N THR A 125 12.90 10.34 1.64
CA THR A 125 11.53 10.60 2.11
C THR A 125 10.58 9.49 1.68
N TYR A 126 9.68 9.12 2.58
CA TYR A 126 8.57 8.21 2.37
C TYR A 126 7.27 8.91 2.73
N ASN A 127 6.26 8.80 1.86
CA ASN A 127 4.92 9.32 2.12
C ASN A 127 3.91 8.24 1.77
N SER A 128 2.93 8.02 2.65
CA SER A 128 1.85 7.06 2.44
C SER A 128 0.56 7.57 3.03
N VAL A 129 -0.55 7.28 2.36
CA VAL A 129 -1.90 7.60 2.84
C VAL A 129 -2.56 6.32 3.35
N LEU A 130 -2.86 6.30 4.64
CA LEU A 130 -3.55 5.24 5.36
C LEU A 130 -5.04 5.56 5.39
N ARG A 131 -5.85 4.64 4.89
CA ARG A 131 -7.29 4.81 4.69
C ARG A 131 -8.08 4.10 5.78
N PRO A 132 -9.28 4.60 6.12
CA PRO A 132 -10.23 3.88 6.98
C PRO A 132 -10.55 2.47 6.44
N PRO A 133 -11.16 1.60 7.26
CA PRO A 133 -11.45 0.23 6.84
C PRO A 133 -12.34 0.21 5.60
N ALA A 134 -12.02 -0.69 4.67
CA ALA A 134 -12.78 -0.80 3.43
C ALA A 134 -14.24 -1.11 3.72
N ILE A 135 -15.15 -0.38 3.07
CA ILE A 135 -16.57 -0.68 3.12
C ILE A 135 -16.77 -1.98 2.36
N ASP A 136 -17.18 -3.03 3.08
CA ASP A 136 -17.62 -4.25 2.42
C ASP A 136 -18.97 -3.94 1.77
N VAL A 137 -18.93 -3.64 0.46
CA VAL A 137 -20.15 -3.46 -0.31
C VAL A 137 -20.80 -4.84 -0.38
N HIS A 138 -21.76 -5.08 0.50
CA HIS A 138 -22.68 -6.18 0.32
C HIS A 138 -23.32 -5.99 -1.05
N HIS A 139 -22.84 -6.77 -2.01
CA HIS A 139 -23.41 -6.82 -3.34
C HIS A 139 -24.76 -7.50 -3.17
N GLU A 140 -25.78 -6.72 -2.81
CA GLU A 140 -27.15 -7.17 -2.99
C GLU A 140 -27.28 -7.47 -4.48
N PRO A 141 -27.53 -8.73 -4.87
CA PRO A 141 -27.68 -9.05 -6.28
C PRO A 141 -28.79 -8.14 -6.82
N GLY A 142 -28.51 -7.38 -7.88
CA GLY A 142 -29.47 -6.43 -8.47
C GLY A 142 -30.79 -7.06 -8.90
N VAL A 143 -30.86 -8.40 -8.89
CA VAL A 143 -32.08 -9.19 -8.96
C VAL A 143 -32.23 -9.98 -7.65
N PRO A 144 -33.31 -9.75 -6.89
CA PRO A 144 -33.58 -10.54 -5.69
C PRO A 144 -33.63 -12.04 -5.99
N GLN A 145 -33.17 -12.87 -5.04
CA GLN A 145 -33.14 -14.33 -5.20
C GLN A 145 -34.52 -14.93 -5.52
N TRP A 146 -35.60 -14.34 -5.01
CA TRP A 146 -36.97 -14.76 -5.33
C TRP A 146 -37.30 -14.56 -6.82
N ALA A 147 -36.81 -13.48 -7.45
CA ALA A 147 -37.06 -13.20 -8.86
C ALA A 147 -36.28 -14.16 -9.76
N LEU A 148 -35.02 -14.48 -9.40
CA LEU A 148 -34.22 -15.48 -10.10
C LEU A 148 -34.86 -16.89 -9.96
N SER A 149 -35.34 -17.24 -8.77
CA SER A 149 -36.07 -18.48 -8.52
C SER A 149 -37.37 -18.58 -9.35
N MET A 150 -38.14 -17.49 -9.46
CA MET A 150 -39.36 -17.48 -10.28
C MET A 150 -39.06 -17.62 -11.79
N ALA A 151 -38.00 -16.98 -12.28
CA ALA A 151 -37.59 -17.10 -13.67
C ALA A 151 -37.20 -18.54 -14.05
N TRP A 152 -36.38 -19.21 -13.22
CA TRP A 152 -35.99 -20.60 -13.45
C TRP A 152 -37.17 -21.58 -13.34
N THR A 153 -38.11 -21.31 -12.44
CA THR A 153 -39.34 -22.11 -12.30
C THR A 153 -40.21 -21.98 -13.56
N GLY A 154 -40.41 -20.75 -14.05
CA GLY A 154 -41.18 -20.49 -15.27
C GLY A 154 -40.54 -21.11 -16.53
N ALA A 155 -39.21 -21.01 -16.66
CA ALA A 155 -38.47 -21.64 -17.75
C ALA A 155 -38.63 -23.17 -17.72
N SER A 156 -38.47 -23.78 -16.54
CA SER A 156 -38.61 -25.23 -16.36
C SER A 156 -40.03 -25.72 -16.70
N LEU A 157 -41.06 -24.98 -16.27
CA LEU A 157 -42.45 -25.31 -16.56
C LEU A 157 -42.75 -25.24 -18.07
N THR A 158 -42.22 -24.23 -18.76
CA THR A 158 -42.40 -24.05 -20.21
C THR A 158 -41.78 -25.21 -20.97
N VAL A 159 -40.58 -25.66 -20.58
CA VAL A 159 -39.92 -26.82 -21.19
C VAL A 159 -40.78 -28.08 -21.02
N VAL A 160 -41.27 -28.34 -19.81
CA VAL A 160 -42.12 -29.52 -19.53
C VAL A 160 -43.39 -29.49 -20.38
N LEU A 161 -44.09 -28.36 -20.42
CA LEU A 161 -45.31 -28.21 -21.24
C LEU A 161 -45.04 -28.38 -22.73
N THR A 162 -43.90 -27.88 -23.21
CA THR A 162 -43.50 -28.02 -24.62
C THR A 162 -43.24 -29.49 -24.98
N VAL A 163 -42.56 -30.23 -24.10
CA VAL A 163 -42.31 -31.67 -24.29
C VAL A 163 -43.61 -32.47 -24.29
N ILE A 164 -44.51 -32.20 -23.33
CA ILE A 164 -45.82 -32.86 -23.25
C ILE A 164 -46.64 -32.55 -24.51
N GLY A 165 -46.70 -31.28 -24.92
CA GLY A 165 -47.40 -30.87 -26.14
C GLY A 165 -46.86 -31.57 -27.38
N ALA A 166 -45.54 -31.69 -27.52
CA ALA A 166 -44.91 -32.40 -28.62
C ALA A 166 -45.27 -33.90 -28.63
N ILE A 167 -45.36 -34.55 -27.46
CA ILE A 167 -45.77 -35.95 -27.34
C ILE A 167 -47.23 -36.14 -27.73
N VAL A 168 -48.13 -35.28 -27.24
CA VAL A 168 -49.57 -35.32 -27.57
C VAL A 168 -49.80 -35.12 -29.07
N LEU A 169 -49.19 -34.10 -29.67
CA LEU A 169 -49.29 -33.84 -31.11
C LEU A 169 -48.71 -34.97 -31.96
N ARG A 170 -47.67 -35.66 -31.48
CA ARG A 170 -47.12 -36.84 -32.17
C ARG A 170 -48.06 -38.04 -32.10
N ARG A 171 -48.79 -38.22 -30.98
CA ARG A 171 -49.76 -39.30 -30.80
C ARG A 171 -50.95 -39.13 -31.75
N ASP A 172 -51.47 -37.92 -31.92
CA ASP A 172 -52.59 -37.63 -32.84
C ASP A 172 -52.25 -37.88 -34.31
N ARG A 173 -50.97 -37.90 -34.70
CA ARG A 173 -50.54 -38.23 -36.08
C ARG A 173 -50.42 -39.74 -36.35
N LEU A 174 -50.51 -40.59 -35.33
CA LEU A 174 -50.30 -42.05 -35.44
C LEU A 174 -51.59 -42.88 -35.29
N THR A 175 -52.74 -42.22 -35.09
CA THR A 175 -54.10 -42.79 -35.14
C THR A 175 -54.84 -42.27 -36.36
#